data_AF-A0A1M6UF55-F1
#
_entry.id   AF-A0A1M6UF55-F1
#
_cell.length_a   1.000
_cell.length_b   1.000
_cell.length_c   1.000
_cell.angle_alpha   90.00
_cell.angle_beta   90.00
_cell.angle_gamma   90.00
#
_symmetry.space_group_name_H-M   'P 1'
#
loop_
_entity.id
_entity.type
_entity.pdbx_description
1 polymer ?
#
loop_
_entity_poly.entity_id
_entity_poly.type
_entity_poly.pdbx_seq_one_letter_code
_entity_poly.pdbx_strand_id
1 'polypeptide(L)'
;MTLHTRSVVDAVEEALRNRILVGDEPPGAVVTEVGVAARFGVGRPTAKAAIDRLVADGLLIRNGRRGSVVARMGPDDLADLYDSRLLIERHAHVRLAAAGTVPAEAAIANAALRQAVALGDALRVVTEDIRFHRVLVEACGSPRLRRMHAALLSEVHVCMARVQARQLIAADTIADEHDEILRCLAAADPDGAAAATDAHLTRARDALIAAAREDAPGGVS
;
A
#
# COMPACT_ATOMS: atom_id res chain seq x y z
N MET A 1 -23.77 -8.25 -16.59
CA MET A 1 -22.79 -7.18 -16.27
C MET A 1 -23.52 -6.12 -15.47
N THR A 2 -23.44 -6.19 -14.14
CA THR A 2 -24.15 -5.27 -13.23
C THR A 2 -23.31 -4.00 -13.04
N LEU A 3 -23.79 -2.91 -13.63
CA LEU A 3 -23.24 -1.57 -13.40
C LEU A 3 -23.44 -1.22 -11.92
N HIS A 4 -22.36 -1.15 -11.16
CA HIS A 4 -22.39 -0.59 -9.81
C HIS A 4 -22.29 0.93 -9.94
N THR A 5 -23.38 1.64 -9.63
CA THR A 5 -23.34 3.09 -9.50
C THR A 5 -22.36 3.43 -8.38
N ARG A 6 -21.22 4.07 -8.69
CA ARG A 6 -20.31 4.58 -7.64
C ARG A 6 -21.11 5.52 -6.77
N SER A 7 -21.22 5.19 -5.48
CA SER A 7 -21.93 6.05 -4.55
C SER A 7 -21.12 7.31 -4.29
N VAL A 8 -21.79 8.40 -3.92
CA VAL A 8 -21.09 9.64 -3.50
C VAL A 8 -20.15 9.37 -2.32
N VAL A 9 -20.47 8.37 -1.49
CA VAL A 9 -19.58 7.90 -0.41
C VAL A 9 -18.28 7.33 -0.98
N ASP A 10 -18.36 6.48 -2.00
CA ASP A 10 -17.18 5.86 -2.64
C ASP A 10 -16.25 6.92 -3.25
N ALA A 11 -16.83 7.95 -3.89
CA ALA A 11 -16.07 9.04 -4.49
C ALA A 11 -15.36 9.91 -3.43
N VAL A 12 -16.04 10.21 -2.31
CA VAL A 12 -15.45 10.99 -1.21
C VAL A 12 -14.36 10.20 -0.50
N GLU A 13 -14.59 8.91 -0.27
CA GLU A 13 -13.60 7.99 0.31
C GLU A 13 -12.34 7.92 -0.56
N GLU A 14 -12.48 7.69 -1.87
CA GLU A 14 -11.36 7.64 -2.80
C GLU A 14 -10.60 8.98 -2.86
N ALA A 15 -11.32 10.11 -2.94
CA ALA A 15 -10.70 11.43 -2.98
C ALA A 15 -9.93 11.73 -1.69
N LEU A 16 -10.50 11.42 -0.53
CA LEU A 16 -9.85 11.62 0.77
C LEU A 16 -8.66 10.66 0.96
N ARG A 17 -8.78 9.39 0.53
CA ARG A 17 -7.67 8.43 0.48
C ARG A 17 -6.53 9.01 -0.34
N ASN A 18 -6.78 9.47 -1.55
CA ASN A 18 -5.75 10.04 -2.42
C ASN A 18 -5.03 11.21 -1.75
N ARG A 19 -5.76 12.10 -1.06
CA ARG A 19 -5.15 13.21 -0.30
C ARG A 19 -4.23 12.72 0.83
N ILE A 20 -4.63 11.69 1.58
CA ILE A 20 -3.77 11.08 2.60
C ILE A 20 -2.51 10.49 1.95
N LEU A 21 -2.66 9.77 0.83
CA LEU A 21 -1.57 9.11 0.14
C LEU A 21 -0.56 10.12 -0.44
N VAL A 22 -1.01 11.19 -1.09
CA VAL A 22 -0.11 12.21 -1.66
C VAL A 22 0.45 13.19 -0.62
N GLY A 23 0.10 13.02 0.66
CA GLY A 23 0.61 13.84 1.77
C GLY A 23 -0.10 15.17 2.00
N ASP A 24 -1.18 15.46 1.26
CA ASP A 24 -2.04 16.62 1.48
C ASP A 24 -2.68 16.62 2.88
N GLU A 25 -2.91 15.43 3.44
CA GLU A 25 -3.31 15.24 4.84
C GLU A 25 -2.18 14.48 5.56
N PRO A 26 -1.23 15.17 6.22
CA PRO A 26 -0.02 14.53 6.74
C PRO A 26 -0.32 13.60 7.94
N PRO A 27 0.58 12.66 8.26
CA PRO A 27 0.43 11.80 9.43
C PRO A 27 0.15 12.56 10.73
N GLY A 28 -0.89 12.14 11.46
CA GLY A 28 -1.35 12.84 12.65
C GLY A 28 -2.26 14.05 12.40
N ALA A 29 -2.51 14.45 11.16
CA ALA A 29 -3.49 15.49 10.84
C ALA A 29 -4.89 15.09 11.29
N VAL A 30 -5.67 16.05 11.79
CA VAL A 30 -7.05 15.83 12.22
C VAL A 30 -8.00 15.96 11.02
N VAL A 31 -8.73 14.88 10.74
CA VAL A 31 -9.77 14.80 9.72
C VAL A 31 -11.15 14.80 10.39
N THR A 32 -11.94 15.84 10.13
CA THR A 32 -13.28 16.01 10.72
C THR A 32 -14.39 15.81 9.69
N GLU A 33 -15.54 15.28 10.12
CA GLU A 33 -16.73 15.14 9.25
C GLU A 33 -17.15 16.47 8.64
N VAL A 34 -17.08 17.56 9.42
CA VAL A 34 -17.42 18.92 8.98
C VAL A 34 -16.42 19.41 7.92
N GLY A 35 -15.13 19.20 8.14
CA GLY A 35 -14.09 19.58 7.19
C GLY A 35 -14.20 18.82 5.86
N VAL A 36 -14.43 17.51 5.92
CA VAL A 36 -14.63 16.66 4.74
C VAL A 36 -15.91 17.05 4.00
N ALA A 37 -17.02 17.26 4.72
CA ALA A 37 -18.29 17.72 4.14
C ALA A 37 -18.15 19.04 3.38
N ALA A 38 -17.49 20.03 4.01
CA ALA A 38 -17.25 21.34 3.40
C ALA A 38 -16.33 21.23 2.18
N ARG A 39 -15.26 20.43 2.28
CA ARG A 39 -14.26 20.27 1.21
C ARG A 39 -14.83 19.65 -0.05
N PHE A 40 -15.64 18.60 0.09
CA PHE A 40 -16.17 17.86 -1.06
C PHE A 40 -17.60 18.25 -1.43
N GLY A 41 -18.20 19.22 -0.74
CA GLY A 41 -19.56 19.68 -1.02
C GLY A 41 -20.64 18.63 -0.76
N VAL A 42 -20.45 17.79 0.27
CA VAL A 42 -21.33 16.66 0.59
C VAL A 42 -21.96 16.80 1.98
N GLY A 43 -23.05 16.08 2.23
CA GLY A 43 -23.68 16.04 3.55
C GLY A 43 -22.80 15.37 4.61
N ARG A 44 -22.96 15.79 5.88
CA ARG A 44 -22.24 15.19 7.02
C ARG A 44 -22.38 13.66 7.13
N PRO A 45 -23.56 13.04 6.87
CA PRO A 45 -23.67 11.58 6.88
C PRO A 45 -22.79 10.89 5.83
N THR A 46 -22.66 11.48 4.63
CA THR A 46 -21.79 10.98 3.56
C THR A 46 -20.32 11.09 3.95
N ALA A 47 -19.90 12.26 4.46
CA ALA A 47 -18.54 12.47 4.96
C ALA A 47 -18.20 11.50 6.09
N LYS A 48 -19.13 11.30 7.03
CA LYS A 48 -19.00 10.31 8.10
C LYS A 48 -18.80 8.90 7.54
N ALA A 49 -19.66 8.44 6.62
CA ALA A 49 -19.53 7.11 6.04
C ALA A 49 -18.18 6.89 5.34
N ALA A 50 -17.68 7.90 4.61
CA ALA A 50 -16.37 7.84 3.97
C ALA A 50 -15.22 7.76 5.00
N ILE A 51 -15.25 8.61 6.04
CA ILE A 51 -14.27 8.55 7.14
C ILE A 51 -14.32 7.19 7.84
N ASP A 52 -15.50 6.64 8.08
CA ASP A 52 -15.68 5.37 8.79
C ASP A 52 -15.07 4.19 8.02
N ARG A 53 -15.13 4.23 6.68
CA ARG A 53 -14.42 3.26 5.83
C ARG A 53 -12.91 3.42 5.89
N LEU A 54 -12.40 4.65 5.83
CA LEU A 54 -10.96 4.91 6.00
C LEU A 54 -10.46 4.54 7.40
N VAL A 55 -11.32 4.57 8.42
CA VAL A 55 -11.03 4.04 9.75
C VAL A 55 -10.99 2.52 9.76
N ALA A 56 -11.94 1.86 9.09
CA ALA A 56 -11.93 0.40 8.93
C ALA A 56 -10.69 -0.09 8.17
N ASP A 57 -10.20 0.74 7.25
CA ASP A 57 -8.97 0.51 6.49
C ASP A 57 -7.69 0.89 7.26
N GLY A 58 -7.78 1.45 8.47
CA GLY A 58 -6.61 1.86 9.26
C GLY A 58 -5.89 3.12 8.75
N LEU A 59 -6.37 3.77 7.69
CA LEU A 59 -5.83 5.04 7.18
C LEU A 59 -6.11 6.20 8.16
N LEU A 60 -7.22 6.13 8.87
CA LEU A 60 -7.62 7.05 9.92
C LEU A 60 -7.82 6.31 11.24
N ILE A 61 -7.48 6.95 12.35
CA ILE A 61 -7.73 6.44 13.71
C ILE A 61 -8.75 7.35 14.39
N ARG A 62 -9.77 6.78 15.04
CA ARG A 62 -10.75 7.59 15.78
C ARG A 62 -10.07 8.35 16.92
N ASN A 63 -10.34 9.65 17.00
CA ASN A 63 -9.85 10.52 18.07
C ASN A 63 -11.02 11.10 18.89
N GLY A 64 -11.82 10.20 19.46
CA GLY A 64 -12.98 10.54 20.28
C GLY A 64 -13.95 11.50 19.57
N ARG A 65 -14.28 12.61 20.24
CA ARG A 65 -15.19 13.65 19.72
C ARG A 65 -14.50 14.67 18.78
N ARG A 66 -13.19 14.61 18.60
CA ARG A 66 -12.41 15.61 17.84
C ARG A 66 -12.27 15.27 16.35
N GLY A 67 -12.85 14.15 15.91
CA GLY A 67 -12.73 13.63 14.54
C GLY A 67 -11.89 12.36 14.50
N SER A 68 -11.25 12.11 13.37
CA SER A 68 -10.26 11.05 13.21
C SER A 68 -8.90 11.67 12.92
N VAL A 69 -7.82 10.92 13.10
CA VAL A 69 -6.46 11.39 12.79
C VAL A 69 -5.85 10.49 11.73
N VAL A 70 -5.07 11.05 10.82
CA VAL A 70 -4.28 10.25 9.88
C VAL A 70 -3.32 9.37 10.67
N ALA A 71 -3.33 8.07 10.39
CA ALA A 71 -2.54 7.10 11.13
C ALA A 71 -1.04 7.46 11.09
N ARG A 72 -0.36 7.28 12.23
CA ARG A 72 1.10 7.29 12.31
C ARG A 72 1.55 5.85 12.51
N MET A 73 2.39 5.37 11.60
CA MET A 73 3.16 4.15 11.81
C MET A 73 4.55 4.56 12.28
N GLY A 74 4.90 4.13 13.49
CA GLY A 74 6.24 4.24 14.03
C GLY A 74 7.16 3.13 13.50
N PRO A 75 8.46 3.16 13.87
CA PRO A 75 9.42 2.13 13.47
C PRO A 75 8.98 0.69 13.80
N ASP A 76 8.39 0.48 14.98
CA ASP A 76 7.98 -0.85 15.42
C ASP A 76 6.74 -1.35 14.66
N ASP A 77 5.77 -0.45 14.39
CA ASP A 77 4.59 -0.77 13.56
C ASP A 77 5.01 -1.14 12.12
N LEU A 78 5.98 -0.40 11.56
CA LEU A 78 6.52 -0.67 10.22
C LEU A 78 7.25 -2.03 10.18
N ALA A 79 7.99 -2.37 11.23
CA ALA A 79 8.64 -3.67 11.33
C ALA A 79 7.61 -4.81 11.36
N ASP A 80 6.60 -4.71 12.23
CA ASP A 80 5.56 -5.73 12.37
C ASP A 80 4.73 -5.92 11.08
N LEU A 81 4.36 -4.82 10.44
CA LEU A 81 3.63 -4.82 9.17
C LEU A 81 4.42 -5.54 8.07
N TYR A 82 5.70 -5.19 7.91
CA TYR A 82 6.53 -5.76 6.85
C TYR A 82 6.94 -7.21 7.13
N ASP A 83 7.15 -7.59 8.38
CA ASP A 83 7.41 -8.99 8.75
C ASP A 83 6.17 -9.85 8.46
N SER A 84 4.97 -9.36 8.80
CA SER A 84 3.70 -10.01 8.46
C SER A 84 3.48 -10.12 6.95
N ARG A 85 3.76 -9.03 6.21
CA ARG A 85 3.69 -8.99 4.75
C ARG A 85 4.66 -9.99 4.11
N LEU A 86 5.89 -10.04 4.61
CA LEU A 86 6.94 -10.93 4.12
C LEU A 86 6.53 -12.40 4.23
N LEU A 87 5.98 -12.81 5.37
CA LEU A 87 5.51 -14.19 5.57
C LEU A 87 4.46 -14.61 4.54
N ILE A 88 3.56 -13.70 4.18
CA ILE A 88 2.45 -13.96 3.25
C ILE A 88 2.95 -13.97 1.79
N GLU A 89 3.63 -12.90 1.38
CA GLU A 89 4.06 -12.70 -0.01
C GLU A 89 5.16 -13.69 -0.39
N ARG A 90 6.15 -13.92 0.47
CA ARG A 90 7.20 -14.92 0.23
C ARG A 90 6.60 -16.31 0.00
N HIS A 91 5.65 -16.73 0.85
CA HIS A 91 5.03 -18.03 0.70
C HIS A 91 4.25 -18.15 -0.62
N ALA A 92 3.54 -17.09 -1.02
CA ALA A 92 2.85 -17.06 -2.30
C ALA A 92 3.83 -17.15 -3.48
N HIS A 93 4.91 -16.37 -3.46
CA HIS A 93 5.91 -16.32 -4.54
C HIS A 93 6.68 -17.64 -4.66
N VAL A 94 7.10 -18.24 -3.55
CA VAL A 94 7.74 -19.57 -3.50
C VAL A 94 6.82 -20.64 -4.11
N ARG A 95 5.52 -20.62 -3.80
CA ARG A 95 4.56 -21.57 -4.37
C ARG A 95 4.36 -21.37 -5.87
N LEU A 96 4.31 -20.12 -6.34
CA LEU A 96 4.22 -19.81 -7.77
C LEU A 96 5.48 -20.24 -8.51
N ALA A 97 6.67 -19.98 -7.95
CA ALA A 97 7.94 -20.40 -8.50
C ALA A 97 8.07 -21.93 -8.55
N ALA A 98 7.68 -22.65 -7.49
CA ALA A 98 7.67 -24.11 -7.50
C ALA A 98 6.76 -24.70 -8.60
N ALA A 99 5.73 -23.95 -9.00
CA ALA A 99 4.83 -24.30 -10.10
C ALA A 99 5.24 -23.72 -11.46
N GLY A 100 6.35 -22.96 -11.55
CA GLY A 100 6.76 -22.25 -12.77
C GLY A 100 5.71 -21.28 -13.31
N THR A 101 4.87 -20.72 -12.43
CA THR A 101 3.68 -19.95 -12.82
C THR A 101 3.95 -18.45 -12.70
N VAL A 102 3.77 -17.73 -13.80
CA VAL A 102 3.86 -16.26 -13.86
C VAL A 102 2.49 -15.69 -14.25
N PRO A 103 1.76 -15.05 -13.33
CA PRO A 103 0.51 -14.37 -13.67
C PRO A 103 0.77 -13.21 -14.63
N ALA A 104 0.08 -13.20 -15.79
CA ALA A 104 0.26 -12.17 -16.81
C ALA A 104 -0.05 -10.76 -16.26
N GLU A 105 -1.04 -10.67 -15.37
CA GLU A 105 -1.44 -9.43 -14.72
C GLU A 105 -0.35 -8.83 -13.82
N ALA A 106 0.56 -9.65 -13.29
CA ALA A 106 1.70 -9.16 -12.51
C ALA A 106 2.73 -8.48 -13.43
N ALA A 107 3.05 -9.09 -14.57
CA ALA A 107 3.91 -8.47 -15.59
C ALA A 107 3.30 -7.17 -16.15
N ILE A 108 1.98 -7.16 -16.39
CA ILE A 108 1.26 -5.96 -16.83
C ILE A 108 1.32 -4.85 -15.76
N ALA A 109 1.13 -5.20 -14.48
CA ALA A 109 1.25 -4.25 -13.38
C ALA A 109 2.67 -3.65 -13.32
N ASN A 110 3.72 -4.48 -13.43
CA ASN A 110 5.09 -3.96 -13.40
C ASN A 110 5.41 -3.05 -14.60
N ALA A 111 4.93 -3.40 -15.80
CA ALA A 111 5.07 -2.55 -16.97
C ALA A 111 4.32 -1.20 -16.82
N ALA A 112 3.12 -1.22 -16.24
CA ALA A 112 2.35 -0.01 -15.95
C ALA A 112 3.02 0.86 -14.87
N LEU A 113 3.67 0.23 -13.88
CA LEU A 113 4.49 0.91 -12.89
C LEU A 113 5.64 1.64 -13.57
N ARG A 114 6.44 0.97 -14.43
CA ARG A 114 7.53 1.61 -15.19
C ARG A 114 7.03 2.80 -16.03
N GLN A 115 5.88 2.65 -16.68
CA GLN A 115 5.27 3.74 -17.43
C GLN A 115 4.91 4.93 -16.52
N ALA A 116 4.35 4.67 -15.33
CA ALA A 116 4.02 5.70 -14.36
C ALA A 116 5.26 6.43 -13.85
N VAL A 117 6.38 5.72 -13.63
CA VAL A 117 7.68 6.32 -13.28
C VAL A 117 8.14 7.29 -14.35
N ALA A 118 8.13 6.88 -15.62
CA ALA A 118 8.55 7.72 -16.73
C ALA A 118 7.69 8.99 -16.90
N LEU A 119 6.42 8.94 -16.45
CA LEU A 119 5.48 10.06 -16.49
C LEU A 119 5.45 10.90 -15.21
N GLY A 120 6.18 10.51 -14.16
CA GLY A 120 6.14 11.17 -12.85
C GLY A 120 4.80 11.01 -12.11
N ASP A 121 4.01 9.98 -12.42
CA ASP A 121 2.70 9.73 -11.81
C ASP A 121 2.85 8.88 -10.53
N ALA A 122 3.20 9.55 -9.43
CA ALA A 122 3.45 8.91 -8.14
C ALA A 122 2.26 8.08 -7.62
N LEU A 123 1.02 8.53 -7.85
CA LEU A 123 -0.17 7.80 -7.42
C LEU A 123 -0.31 6.47 -8.18
N ARG A 124 -0.05 6.50 -9.49
CA ARG A 124 -0.10 5.30 -10.31
C ARG A 124 1.05 4.34 -10.02
N VAL A 125 2.23 4.85 -9.66
CA VAL A 125 3.33 3.99 -9.16
C VAL A 125 2.88 3.17 -7.94
N VAL A 126 2.29 3.82 -6.93
CA VAL A 126 1.77 3.13 -5.73
C VAL A 126 0.69 2.11 -6.09
N THR A 127 -0.23 2.49 -6.98
CA THR A 127 -1.37 1.66 -7.36
C THR A 127 -0.92 0.39 -8.08
N GLU A 128 0.02 0.50 -9.02
CA GLU A 128 0.52 -0.64 -9.79
C GLU A 128 1.50 -1.51 -8.98
N ASP A 129 2.26 -0.93 -8.05
CA ASP A 129 3.06 -1.69 -7.07
C ASP A 129 2.18 -2.63 -6.24
N ILE A 130 1.11 -2.09 -5.67
CA ILE A 130 0.22 -2.89 -4.82
C ILE A 130 -0.57 -3.91 -5.65
N ARG A 131 -0.93 -3.56 -6.89
CA ARG A 131 -1.54 -4.50 -7.83
C ARG A 131 -0.61 -5.67 -8.13
N PHE A 132 0.69 -5.44 -8.34
CA PHE A 132 1.68 -6.48 -8.59
C PHE A 132 1.66 -7.53 -7.48
N HIS A 133 1.84 -7.11 -6.22
CA HIS A 133 1.86 -8.02 -5.07
C HIS A 133 0.51 -8.72 -4.84
N ARG A 134 -0.60 -8.00 -4.95
CA ARG A 134 -1.95 -8.57 -4.81
C ARG A 134 -2.20 -9.70 -5.82
N VAL A 135 -1.86 -9.49 -7.10
CA VAL A 135 -2.06 -10.49 -8.16
C VAL A 135 -1.27 -11.76 -7.87
N LEU A 136 -0.01 -11.65 -7.42
CA LEU A 136 0.81 -12.82 -7.08
C LEU A 136 0.21 -13.61 -5.90
N VAL A 137 -0.23 -12.92 -4.85
CA VAL A 137 -0.89 -13.56 -3.71
C VAL A 137 -2.22 -14.22 -4.11
N GLU A 138 -3.01 -13.59 -4.98
CA GLU A 138 -4.25 -14.18 -5.48
C GLU A 138 -4.00 -15.43 -6.34
N ALA A 139 -2.99 -15.38 -7.20
CA ALA A 139 -2.63 -16.46 -8.11
C ALA A 139 -2.11 -17.71 -7.38
N CYS A 140 -1.59 -17.60 -6.15
CA CYS A 140 -1.18 -18.77 -5.38
C CYS A 140 -2.36 -19.68 -4.94
N GLY A 141 -3.60 -19.22 -5.17
CA GLY A 141 -4.81 -20.03 -5.01
C GLY A 141 -5.23 -20.29 -3.56
N SER A 142 -4.69 -19.55 -2.59
CA SER A 142 -5.08 -19.68 -1.18
C SER A 142 -6.06 -18.58 -0.77
N PRO A 143 -7.36 -18.88 -0.55
CA PRO A 143 -8.34 -17.89 -0.10
C PRO A 143 -8.00 -17.30 1.27
N ARG A 144 -7.24 -18.03 2.11
CA ARG A 144 -6.80 -17.57 3.42
C ARG A 144 -5.69 -16.52 3.28
N LEU A 145 -4.66 -16.80 2.47
CA LEU A 145 -3.58 -15.84 2.23
C LEU A 145 -4.11 -14.56 1.58
N ARG A 146 -5.01 -14.68 0.61
CA ARG A 146 -5.67 -13.51 0.01
C ARG A 146 -6.36 -12.62 1.05
N ARG A 147 -7.09 -13.20 2.00
CA ARG A 147 -7.77 -12.42 3.05
C ARG A 147 -6.78 -11.77 4.03
N MET A 148 -5.73 -12.50 4.40
CA MET A 148 -4.68 -11.97 5.28
C MET A 148 -3.95 -10.81 4.61
N HIS A 149 -3.56 -10.98 3.34
CA HIS A 149 -2.91 -9.94 2.55
C HIS A 149 -3.79 -8.70 2.38
N ALA A 150 -5.07 -8.90 2.02
CA ALA A 150 -6.03 -7.81 1.88
C ALA A 150 -6.20 -6.98 3.16
N ALA A 151 -6.06 -7.60 4.34
CA ALA A 151 -6.13 -6.88 5.61
C ALA A 151 -4.94 -5.92 5.83
N LEU A 152 -3.78 -6.20 5.22
CA LEU A 152 -2.57 -5.37 5.33
C LEU A 152 -2.51 -4.27 4.25
N LEU A 153 -3.24 -4.45 3.14
CA LEU A 153 -3.06 -3.61 1.94
C LEU A 153 -3.29 -2.11 2.19
N SER A 154 -4.19 -1.74 3.09
CA SER A 154 -4.47 -0.33 3.36
C SER A 154 -3.30 0.37 4.06
N GLU A 155 -2.64 -0.30 5.00
CA GLU A 155 -1.43 0.20 5.67
C GLU A 155 -0.23 0.21 4.71
N VAL A 156 -0.12 -0.83 3.87
CA VAL A 156 0.88 -0.90 2.80
C VAL A 156 0.71 0.25 1.79
N HIS A 157 -0.53 0.64 1.44
CA HIS A 157 -0.78 1.82 0.60
C HIS A 157 -0.18 3.09 1.21
N VAL A 158 -0.39 3.34 2.51
CA VAL A 158 0.20 4.51 3.19
C VAL A 158 1.71 4.46 3.17
N CYS A 159 2.29 3.28 3.43
CA CYS A 159 3.73 3.06 3.38
C CYS A 159 4.29 3.41 2.00
N MET A 160 3.71 2.85 0.93
CA MET A 160 4.19 3.05 -0.42
C MET A 160 4.00 4.49 -0.90
N ALA A 161 2.92 5.15 -0.49
CA ALA A 161 2.72 6.55 -0.79
C ALA A 161 3.76 7.45 -0.09
N ARG A 162 4.17 7.11 1.15
CA ARG A 162 5.32 7.77 1.81
C ARG A 162 6.64 7.51 1.09
N VAL A 163 6.89 6.27 0.63
CA VAL A 163 8.09 5.95 -0.17
C VAL A 163 8.18 6.85 -1.40
N GLN A 164 7.08 7.02 -2.14
CA GLN A 164 7.03 7.88 -3.31
C GLN A 164 7.15 9.37 -2.96
N ALA A 165 6.37 9.86 -2.00
CA ALA A 165 6.34 11.28 -1.63
C ALA A 165 7.70 11.79 -1.12
N ARG A 166 8.45 10.95 -0.40
CA ARG A 166 9.78 11.28 0.11
C ARG A 166 10.93 10.75 -0.76
N GLN A 167 10.61 10.12 -1.90
CA GLN A 167 11.60 9.51 -2.80
C GLN A 167 12.58 8.59 -2.06
N LEU A 168 12.08 7.82 -1.09
CA LEU A 168 12.92 6.97 -0.22
C LEU A 168 13.62 5.86 -1.00
N ILE A 169 13.01 5.42 -2.09
CA ILE A 169 13.52 4.43 -3.03
C ILE A 169 13.24 4.95 -4.43
N ALA A 170 14.23 4.85 -5.32
CA ALA A 170 14.03 5.17 -6.72
C ALA A 170 13.00 4.21 -7.31
N ALA A 171 11.97 4.75 -7.98
CA ALA A 171 10.87 3.92 -8.45
C ALA A 171 11.31 2.92 -9.56
N ASP A 172 12.37 3.22 -10.30
CA ASP A 172 13.00 2.25 -11.22
C ASP A 172 13.55 1.03 -10.47
N THR A 173 14.13 1.21 -9.27
CA THR A 173 14.62 0.10 -8.44
C THR A 173 13.48 -0.84 -8.03
N ILE A 174 12.29 -0.30 -7.72
CA ILE A 174 11.10 -1.10 -7.40
C ILE A 174 10.72 -1.98 -8.60
N ALA A 175 10.69 -1.39 -9.80
CA ALA A 175 10.36 -2.10 -11.02
C ALA A 175 11.38 -3.19 -11.38
N ASP A 176 12.67 -2.92 -11.17
CA ASP A 176 13.75 -3.87 -11.41
C ASP A 176 13.68 -5.06 -10.44
N GLU A 177 13.35 -4.81 -9.17
CA GLU A 177 13.15 -5.87 -8.18
C GLU A 177 11.92 -6.73 -8.47
N HIS A 178 10.83 -6.14 -8.98
CA HIS A 178 9.68 -6.89 -9.46
C HIS A 178 10.03 -7.80 -10.65
N ASP A 179 10.85 -7.32 -11.60
CA ASP A 179 11.29 -8.15 -12.72
C ASP A 179 12.14 -9.33 -12.26
N GLU A 180 12.96 -9.16 -11.22
CA GLU A 180 13.72 -10.25 -10.62
C GLU A 180 12.81 -11.31 -9.99
N ILE A 181 11.75 -10.90 -9.27
CA ILE A 181 10.74 -11.83 -8.75
C ILE A 181 10.08 -12.60 -9.90
N LEU A 182 9.63 -11.91 -10.95
CA LEU A 182 9.00 -12.54 -12.12
C LEU A 182 9.96 -13.51 -12.83
N ARG A 183 11.25 -13.17 -12.92
CA ARG A 183 12.30 -14.01 -13.49
C ARG A 183 12.47 -15.31 -12.69
N CYS A 184 12.52 -15.23 -11.36
CA CYS A 184 12.60 -16.42 -10.51
C CYS A 184 11.36 -17.32 -10.64
N LEU A 185 10.16 -16.72 -10.73
CA LEU A 185 8.92 -17.47 -10.99
C LEU A 185 8.99 -18.20 -12.34
N ALA A 186 9.43 -17.52 -13.41
CA ALA A 186 9.56 -18.10 -14.75
C ALA A 186 10.61 -19.22 -14.82
N ALA A 187 11.70 -19.08 -14.06
CA ALA A 187 12.79 -20.06 -13.99
C ALA A 187 12.47 -21.29 -13.12
N ALA A 188 11.28 -21.31 -12.50
CA ALA A 188 10.89 -22.28 -11.50
C ALA A 188 11.93 -22.40 -10.35
N ASP A 189 12.36 -21.25 -9.82
CA ASP A 189 13.38 -21.11 -8.78
C ASP A 189 12.77 -20.59 -7.47
N PRO A 190 12.32 -21.49 -6.57
CA PRO A 190 11.69 -21.10 -5.31
C PRO A 190 12.64 -20.37 -4.35
N ASP A 191 13.91 -20.77 -4.32
CA ASP A 191 14.92 -20.16 -3.43
C ASP A 191 15.27 -18.75 -3.91
N GLY A 192 15.43 -18.57 -5.22
CA GLY A 192 15.59 -17.24 -5.82
C GLY A 192 14.36 -16.36 -5.61
N ALA A 193 13.14 -16.89 -5.78
CA ALA A 193 11.92 -16.13 -5.53
C ALA A 193 11.80 -15.69 -4.08
N ALA A 194 12.19 -16.54 -3.13
CA ALA A 194 12.26 -16.22 -1.72
C ALA A 194 13.26 -15.09 -1.45
N ALA A 195 14.50 -15.21 -1.96
CA ALA A 195 15.54 -14.22 -1.76
C ALA A 195 15.20 -12.86 -2.39
N ALA A 196 14.64 -12.85 -3.61
CA ALA A 196 14.21 -11.64 -4.29
C ALA A 196 13.08 -10.93 -3.53
N THR A 197 12.10 -11.69 -3.01
CA THR A 197 11.01 -11.14 -2.19
C THR A 197 11.53 -10.56 -0.87
N ASP A 198 12.43 -11.28 -0.19
CA ASP A 198 13.06 -10.82 1.05
C ASP A 198 13.79 -9.50 0.83
N ALA A 199 14.61 -9.41 -0.21
CA ALA A 199 15.39 -8.20 -0.52
C ALA A 199 14.48 -7.00 -0.81
N HIS A 200 13.46 -7.20 -1.65
CA HIS A 200 12.52 -6.16 -2.06
C HIS A 200 11.75 -5.58 -0.86
N LEU A 201 11.12 -6.45 -0.05
CA LEU A 201 10.30 -6.01 1.08
C LEU A 201 11.14 -5.45 2.23
N THR A 202 12.33 -6.02 2.46
CA THR A 202 13.24 -5.52 3.50
C THR A 202 13.77 -4.13 3.15
N ARG A 203 14.09 -3.86 1.87
CA ARG A 203 14.51 -2.52 1.44
C ARG A 203 13.43 -1.48 1.74
N ALA A 204 12.19 -1.76 1.36
CA ALA A 204 11.06 -0.88 1.62
C ALA A 204 10.86 -0.64 3.13
N ARG A 205 10.89 -1.71 3.93
CA ARG A 205 10.82 -1.63 5.40
C ARG A 205 11.91 -0.73 5.97
N ASP A 206 13.17 -0.99 5.63
CA ASP A 206 14.32 -0.32 6.23
C ASP A 206 14.36 1.16 5.85
N ALA A 207 14.00 1.50 4.61
CA ALA A 207 13.86 2.89 4.17
C ALA A 207 12.76 3.64 4.92
N LEU A 208 11.60 2.99 5.14
CA LEU A 208 10.49 3.57 5.91
C LEU A 208 10.83 3.73 7.39
N ILE A 209 11.50 2.75 7.99
CA ILE A 209 11.94 2.81 9.39
C ILE A 209 12.96 3.94 9.59
N ALA A 210 13.92 4.10 8.68
CA ALA A 210 14.88 5.19 8.72
C ALA A 210 14.16 6.55 8.68
N ALA A 211 13.26 6.73 7.71
CA ALA A 211 12.45 7.94 7.58
C ALA A 211 11.58 8.22 8.83
N ALA A 212 10.98 7.19 9.42
CA ALA A 212 10.16 7.33 10.63
C ALA A 212 10.99 7.71 11.88
N ARG A 213 12.25 7.27 11.95
CA ARG A 213 13.17 7.66 13.04
C ARG A 213 13.61 9.12 12.91
N GLU A 214 13.77 9.63 11.70
CA GLU A 214 14.05 11.07 11.45
C GLU A 214 12.86 11.96 11.84
N ASP A 215 11.63 11.46 11.65
CA ASP A 215 10.40 12.18 11.98
C ASP A 215 10.10 12.19 13.50
N ALA A 216 10.77 11.34 14.28
CA ALA A 216 10.63 11.35 15.72
C ALA A 216 11.19 12.68 16.26
N PRO A 217 10.38 13.50 16.97
CA PRO A 217 10.90 14.73 17.56
C PRO A 217 12.08 14.36 18.45
N GLY A 218 13.24 14.99 18.20
CA GLY A 218 14.48 14.76 18.92
C GLY A 218 14.18 14.61 20.40
N GLY A 219 14.62 13.48 20.97
CA GLY A 219 14.31 13.08 22.33
C GLY A 219 14.42 14.26 23.29
N VAL A 220 13.32 14.55 23.98
CA VAL A 220 13.38 15.32 25.22
C VAL A 220 14.04 14.38 26.24
N SER A 221 15.37 14.48 26.33
CA SER A 221 16.10 14.19 27.56
C SER A 221 15.77 15.24 28.61
#